data_AF-A0A1H5KX10-F1
#
_entry.id   AF-A0A1H5KX10-F1
#
_cell.length_a   1.000
_cell.length_b   1.000
_cell.length_c   1.000
_cell.angle_alpha   90.00
_cell.angle_beta   90.00
_cell.angle_gamma   90.00
#
_symmetry.space_group_name_H-M   'P 1'
#
loop_
_entity.id
_entity.type
_entity.pdbx_description
1 polymer ?
#
loop_
_entity_poly.entity_id
_entity_poly.type
_entity_poly.pdbx_seq_one_letter_code
_entity_poly.pdbx_strand_id
1 'polypeptide(L)'
;MSNPVFKGSITTTGRSEALRLDKALFKAHPEFRQRAKIRAHVIGPGSLLVTLEADENIGADLEDAIERDPVVSAYLSFLERDMSEHPERLRPFTEADLVRLEALTKDVVVSDDDVIPDDVTL
;
A
#
# COMPACT_ATOMS: atom_id res chain seq x y z
N MET A 1 -15.48 0.49 -1.88
CA MET A 1 -16.04 -0.45 -0.86
C MET A 1 -15.44 -0.09 0.49
N SER A 2 -16.21 -0.07 1.59
CA SER A 2 -15.66 0.26 2.92
C SER A 2 -14.74 -0.88 3.38
N ASN A 3 -13.48 -0.59 3.65
CA ASN A 3 -12.57 -1.57 4.27
C ASN A 3 -13.13 -1.98 5.63
N PRO A 4 -13.24 -3.28 5.93
CA PRO A 4 -13.78 -3.76 7.19
C PRO A 4 -12.86 -3.32 8.35
N VAL A 5 -13.46 -2.69 9.37
CA VAL A 5 -12.76 -2.28 10.59
C VAL A 5 -12.94 -3.37 11.64
N PHE A 6 -11.84 -3.98 12.06
CA PHE A 6 -11.82 -4.99 13.13
C PHE A 6 -11.36 -4.34 14.44
N LYS A 7 -12.00 -4.71 15.56
CA LYS A 7 -11.65 -4.14 16.88
C LYS A 7 -10.69 -5.05 17.62
N GLY A 8 -9.89 -4.46 18.50
CA GLY A 8 -8.96 -5.17 19.34
C GLY A 8 -8.65 -4.46 20.64
N SER A 9 -7.81 -5.08 21.45
CA SER A 9 -7.31 -4.53 22.71
C SER A 9 -5.85 -4.89 22.92
N ILE A 10 -5.12 -4.06 23.67
CA ILE A 10 -3.80 -4.44 24.20
C ILE A 10 -4.00 -5.32 25.41
N THR A 11 -3.24 -6.41 25.50
CA THR A 11 -3.26 -7.34 26.63
C THR A 11 -1.83 -7.69 27.02
N THR A 12 -1.60 -8.04 28.28
CA THR A 12 -0.29 -8.50 28.75
C THR A 12 -0.22 -10.02 28.66
N THR A 13 0.82 -10.54 28.01
CA THR A 13 1.13 -11.98 27.92
C THR A 13 2.52 -12.22 28.49
N GLY A 14 2.57 -12.76 29.71
CA GLY A 14 3.84 -12.94 30.43
C GLY A 14 4.52 -11.60 30.69
N ARG A 15 5.70 -11.40 30.09
CA ARG A 15 6.50 -10.16 30.21
C ARG A 15 6.32 -9.19 29.04
N SER A 16 5.41 -9.48 28.12
CA SER A 16 5.22 -8.71 26.89
C SER A 16 3.79 -8.22 26.74
N GLU A 17 3.60 -7.22 25.88
CA GLU A 17 2.28 -6.81 25.42
C GLU A 17 1.92 -7.53 24.11
N ALA A 18 0.62 -7.75 23.90
CA ALA A 18 0.07 -8.40 22.73
C ALA A 18 -1.17 -7.64 22.25
N LEU A 19 -1.25 -7.47 20.92
CA LEU A 19 -2.44 -6.99 20.22
C LEU A 19 -3.44 -8.14 20.07
N ARG A 20 -4.53 -8.09 20.82
CA ARG A 20 -5.64 -9.04 20.68
C ARG A 20 -6.66 -8.48 19.69
N LEU A 21 -6.77 -9.11 18.52
CA LEU A 21 -7.78 -8.78 17.51
C LEU A 21 -8.99 -9.71 17.63
N ASP A 22 -10.16 -9.25 17.21
CA ASP A 22 -11.37 -10.09 17.19
C ASP A 22 -11.22 -11.32 16.28
N LYS A 23 -12.03 -12.35 16.54
CA LYS A 23 -12.00 -13.60 15.75
C LYS A 23 -12.54 -13.38 14.32
N ALA A 24 -13.28 -12.30 14.08
CA ALA A 24 -13.87 -12.02 12.77
C ALA A 24 -12.78 -11.71 11.74
N LEU A 25 -11.72 -10.99 12.14
CA LEU A 25 -10.55 -10.74 11.32
C LEU A 25 -9.95 -12.04 10.80
N PHE A 26 -9.63 -12.99 11.67
CA PHE A 26 -8.98 -14.26 11.26
C PHE A 26 -9.90 -15.20 10.48
N LYS A 27 -11.22 -14.99 10.56
CA LYS A 27 -12.19 -15.70 9.72
C LYS A 27 -12.26 -15.11 8.32
N ALA A 28 -12.19 -13.78 8.21
CA ALA A 28 -12.21 -13.06 6.94
C ALA A 28 -10.85 -13.11 6.21
N HIS A 29 -9.76 -13.06 6.98
CA HIS A 29 -8.37 -12.99 6.55
C HIS A 29 -7.57 -14.15 7.17
N PRO A 30 -7.75 -15.37 6.65
CA PRO A 30 -7.09 -16.58 7.16
C PRO A 30 -5.56 -16.57 7.06
N GLU A 31 -4.97 -15.67 6.29
CA GLU A 31 -3.53 -15.43 6.18
C GLU A 31 -2.89 -15.01 7.52
N PHE A 32 -3.64 -14.38 8.44
CA PHE A 32 -3.15 -13.95 9.76
C PHE A 32 -3.30 -15.01 10.87
N ARG A 33 -3.45 -16.29 10.54
CA ARG A 33 -3.68 -17.36 11.54
C ARG A 33 -2.55 -17.52 12.56
N GLN A 34 -2.85 -18.26 13.64
CA GLN A 34 -1.86 -18.61 14.68
C GLN A 34 -0.56 -19.15 14.07
N ARG A 35 0.58 -18.64 14.58
CA ARG A 35 1.97 -18.90 14.14
C ARG A 35 2.45 -18.15 12.89
N ALA A 36 1.59 -17.39 12.22
CA ALA A 36 2.06 -16.43 11.22
C ALA A 36 3.03 -15.44 11.88
N LYS A 37 4.20 -15.26 11.27
CA LYS A 37 5.14 -14.21 11.67
C LYS A 37 4.68 -12.90 11.06
N ILE A 38 4.71 -11.84 11.86
CA ILE A 38 4.27 -10.52 11.46
C ILE A 38 5.37 -9.50 11.73
N ARG A 39 5.38 -8.44 10.93
CA ARG A 39 6.17 -7.24 11.15
C ARG A 39 5.24 -6.06 11.42
N ALA A 40 5.62 -5.24 12.38
CA ALA A 40 4.88 -4.04 12.75
C ALA A 40 5.72 -2.79 12.41
N HIS A 41 5.20 -1.93 11.53
CA HIS A 41 5.82 -0.68 11.12
C HIS A 41 5.06 0.50 11.73
N VAL A 42 5.77 1.41 12.41
CA VAL A 42 5.18 2.66 12.87
C VAL A 42 5.20 3.65 11.72
N ILE A 43 4.01 4.04 11.24
CA ILE A 43 3.86 4.95 10.09
C ILE A 43 3.45 6.38 10.51
N GLY A 44 3.15 6.59 11.79
CA GLY A 44 2.82 7.89 12.36
C GLY A 44 2.35 7.80 13.81
N PRO A 45 2.08 8.94 14.47
CA PRO A 45 1.57 8.96 15.83
C PRO A 45 0.27 8.15 15.96
N GLY A 46 0.27 7.13 16.84
CA GLY A 46 -0.88 6.27 17.08
C GLY A 46 -1.26 5.35 15.91
N SER A 47 -0.43 5.27 14.86
CA SER A 47 -0.72 4.52 13.63
C SER A 47 0.35 3.46 13.37
N LEU A 48 -0.09 2.21 13.22
CA LEU A 48 0.76 1.04 13.02
C LEU A 48 0.27 0.26 11.80
N LEU A 49 1.18 -0.09 10.89
CA LEU A 49 0.95 -1.02 9.79
C LEU A 49 1.50 -2.40 10.18
N VAL A 50 0.65 -3.42 10.15
CA VAL A 50 1.06 -4.81 10.43
C VAL A 50 1.03 -5.61 9.13
N THR A 51 2.16 -6.23 8.78
CA THR A 51 2.31 -7.06 7.58
C THR A 51 2.74 -8.47 7.98
N LEU A 52 2.48 -9.46 7.14
CA LEU A 52 3.07 -10.79 7.30
C LEU A 52 4.56 -10.72 6.92
N GLU A 53 5.40 -11.48 7.63
CA GLU A 53 6.75 -11.74 7.14
C GLU A 53 6.64 -12.77 6.01
N ALA A 54 7.09 -12.40 4.81
CA ALA A 54 7.24 -13.35 3.72
C ALA A 54 8.22 -14.44 4.14
N ASP A 55 7.89 -15.70 3.87
CA ASP A 55 8.83 -16.80 4.03
C ASP A 55 9.99 -16.57 3.05
N GLU A 56 11.24 -16.71 3.48
CA GLU A 56 12.43 -16.40 2.66
C GLU A 56 12.53 -17.27 1.38
N ASN A 57 11.68 -18.31 1.27
CA ASN A 57 11.54 -19.15 0.09
C ASN A 57 10.57 -18.61 -0.98
N ILE A 58 9.91 -17.47 -0.75
CA ILE A 58 9.06 -16.81 -1.75
C ILE A 58 9.92 -15.81 -2.55
N GLY A 59 11.03 -16.30 -3.10
CA GLY A 59 11.89 -15.53 -4.02
C GLY A 59 11.34 -15.48 -5.45
N ALA A 60 10.20 -16.13 -5.71
CA ALA A 60 9.58 -16.23 -7.03
C ALA A 60 8.28 -15.43 -7.20
N ASP A 61 7.68 -14.93 -6.11
CA ASP A 61 6.43 -14.13 -6.17
C ASP A 61 6.70 -12.63 -5.96
N LEU A 62 7.95 -12.16 -6.13
CA LEU A 62 8.27 -10.74 -6.00
C LEU A 62 7.72 -9.91 -7.18
N GLU A 63 7.52 -10.53 -8.34
CA GLU A 63 6.87 -9.93 -9.52
C GLU A 63 5.39 -9.60 -9.25
N ASP A 64 4.65 -10.48 -8.56
CA ASP A 64 3.27 -10.21 -8.12
C ASP A 64 3.21 -9.24 -6.90
N ALA A 65 4.28 -9.17 -6.10
CA ALA A 65 4.34 -8.33 -4.91
C ALA A 65 4.62 -6.85 -5.23
N ILE A 66 5.36 -6.55 -6.30
CA ILE A 66 5.54 -5.18 -6.80
C ILE A 66 4.25 -4.68 -7.44
N GLU A 67 3.53 -5.53 -8.19
CA GLU A 67 2.22 -5.22 -8.78
C GLU A 67 1.15 -4.89 -7.70
N ARG A 68 1.40 -5.25 -6.44
CA ARG A 68 0.55 -4.93 -5.29
C ARG A 68 1.33 -4.52 -4.06
N ASP A 69 2.18 -3.49 -4.17
CA ASP A 69 2.68 -2.83 -2.96
C ASP A 69 1.45 -2.41 -2.11
N PRO A 70 1.26 -3.00 -0.91
CA PRO A 70 0.06 -2.77 -0.11
C PRO A 70 -0.02 -1.33 0.40
N VAL A 71 1.11 -0.64 0.53
CA VAL A 71 1.17 0.78 0.88
C VAL A 71 0.72 1.63 -0.30
N VAL A 72 1.26 1.38 -1.49
CA VAL A 72 0.85 2.10 -2.72
C VAL A 72 -0.64 1.85 -2.99
N SER A 73 -1.09 0.60 -2.89
CA SER A 73 -2.50 0.23 -3.06
C SER A 73 -3.42 0.93 -2.06
N ALA A 74 -3.03 1.00 -0.78
CA ALA A 74 -3.79 1.71 0.24
C ALA A 74 -3.83 3.22 -0.01
N TYR A 75 -2.71 3.81 -0.44
CA TYR A 75 -2.62 5.22 -0.81
C TYR A 75 -3.50 5.55 -2.02
N LEU A 76 -3.44 4.75 -3.08
CA LEU A 76 -4.27 4.93 -4.28
C LEU A 76 -5.75 4.75 -3.97
N SER A 77 -6.13 3.78 -3.13
CA SER A 77 -7.51 3.59 -2.68
C SER A 77 -8.03 4.79 -1.86
N PHE A 78 -7.16 5.37 -1.02
CA PHE A 78 -7.47 6.60 -0.31
C PHE A 78 -7.68 7.77 -1.28
N LEU A 79 -6.80 7.92 -2.28
CA LEU A 79 -6.89 8.98 -3.27
C LEU A 79 -8.16 8.85 -4.12
N GLU A 80 -8.48 7.66 -4.64
CA GLU A 80 -9.71 7.39 -5.39
C GLU A 80 -10.96 7.80 -4.61
N ARG A 81 -10.99 7.46 -3.32
CA ARG A 81 -12.08 7.82 -2.43
C ARG A 81 -12.19 9.33 -2.23
N ASP A 82 -11.08 10.01 -1.94
CA ASP A 82 -11.07 11.47 -1.76
C ASP A 82 -11.50 12.20 -3.05
N MET A 83 -11.03 11.76 -4.22
CA MET A 83 -11.43 12.32 -5.51
C MET A 83 -12.94 12.14 -5.79
N SER A 84 -13.52 11.02 -5.35
CA SER A 84 -14.95 10.73 -5.54
C SER A 84 -15.85 11.46 -4.55
N GLU A 85 -15.42 11.58 -3.29
CA GLU A 85 -16.18 12.25 -2.22
C GLU A 85 -16.04 13.78 -2.27
N HIS A 86 -14.90 14.28 -2.79
CA HIS A 86 -14.55 15.70 -2.83
C HIS A 86 -14.12 16.18 -4.23
N PRO A 87 -14.99 16.08 -5.26
CA PRO A 87 -14.64 16.52 -6.61
C PRO A 87 -14.30 18.01 -6.69
N GLU A 88 -14.75 18.84 -5.75
CA GLU A 88 -14.42 20.26 -5.64
C GLU A 88 -12.93 20.53 -5.37
N ARG A 89 -12.19 19.54 -4.87
CA ARG A 89 -10.74 19.64 -4.63
C ARG A 89 -9.93 19.36 -5.89
N LEU A 90 -10.53 18.75 -6.90
CA LEU A 90 -9.89 18.50 -8.18
C LEU A 90 -9.71 19.83 -8.91
N ARG A 91 -8.45 20.11 -9.27
CA ARG A 91 -8.12 21.30 -10.07
C ARG A 91 -7.85 20.87 -11.51
N PRO A 92 -8.48 21.52 -12.50
CA PRO A 92 -8.11 21.34 -13.90
C PRO A 92 -6.64 21.70 -14.09
N PHE A 93 -5.98 21.02 -15.02
CA PHE A 93 -4.67 21.45 -15.48
C PHE A 93 -4.77 22.84 -16.10
N THR A 94 -3.83 23.70 -15.71
CA THR A 94 -3.67 25.02 -16.31
C THR A 94 -2.66 24.96 -17.46
N GLU A 95 -2.68 25.98 -18.31
CA GLU A 95 -1.67 26.14 -19.37
C GLU A 95 -0.25 26.25 -18.78
N ALA A 96 -0.11 26.87 -17.60
CA ALA A 96 1.16 26.92 -16.88
C ALA A 96 1.64 25.54 -16.42
N ASP A 97 0.72 24.64 -16.03
CA ASP A 97 1.07 23.26 -15.67
C ASP A 97 1.56 22.48 -16.90
N LEU A 98 0.93 22.68 -18.06
CA LEU A 98 1.36 22.04 -19.32
C LEU A 98 2.76 22.51 -19.74
N VAL A 99 3.01 23.82 -19.72
CA VAL A 99 4.34 24.37 -20.02
C VAL A 99 5.40 23.84 -19.05
N ARG A 100 5.04 23.70 -17.78
CA ARG A 100 5.94 23.11 -16.77
C ARG A 100 6.22 21.64 -17.04
N LEU A 101 5.20 20.86 -17.40
CA LEU A 101 5.36 19.44 -17.74
C LEU A 101 6.27 19.29 -18.96
N GLU A 102 6.03 20.04 -20.03
CA GLU A 102 6.86 20.05 -21.23
C GLU A 102 8.32 20.41 -20.91
N ALA A 103 8.54 21.45 -20.11
CA ALA A 103 9.88 21.84 -19.69
C ALA A 103 10.59 20.76 -18.85
N LEU A 104 9.84 20.02 -18.03
CA LEU A 104 10.35 18.93 -17.20
C LEU A 104 10.74 17.70 -18.04
N THR A 105 10.00 17.44 -19.12
CA THR A 105 10.20 16.26 -19.98
C THR A 105 10.99 16.54 -21.26
N LYS A 106 11.44 17.78 -21.50
CA LYS A 106 12.00 18.22 -22.78
C LYS A 106 13.17 17.38 -23.33
N ASP A 107 13.95 16.77 -22.44
CA ASP A 107 15.15 15.99 -22.79
C ASP A 107 14.92 14.46 -22.66
N VAL A 108 13.68 14.06 -22.33
CA VAL A 108 13.27 12.66 -22.21
C VAL A 108 12.82 12.20 -23.59
N VAL A 109 13.71 11.47 -24.29
CA VAL A 109 13.39 10.85 -25.58
C VAL A 109 12.77 9.49 -25.30
N VAL A 110 11.52 9.31 -25.72
CA VAL A 110 10.78 8.04 -25.62
C VAL A 110 10.14 7.69 -26.95
N SER A 111 10.11 6.41 -27.27
CA SER A 111 9.39 5.80 -28.38
C SER A 111 8.42 4.76 -27.85
N ASP A 112 7.26 4.62 -28.50
CA ASP A 112 6.31 3.56 -28.17
C ASP A 112 6.88 2.15 -28.45
N ASP A 113 7.93 2.06 -29.26
CA ASP A 113 8.66 0.82 -29.57
C ASP A 113 9.87 0.60 -28.64
N ASP A 114 10.13 1.51 -27.68
CA ASP A 114 11.23 1.36 -26.74
C ASP A 114 10.98 0.16 -25.82
N VAL A 115 11.96 -0.75 -25.78
CA VAL A 115 11.94 -1.89 -24.86
C VAL A 115 12.31 -1.38 -23.47
N ILE A 116 11.41 -1.54 -22.51
CA ILE A 116 11.68 -1.23 -21.11
C ILE A 116 12.79 -2.17 -20.62
N PRO A 117 13.90 -1.64 -20.09
CA PRO A 117 15.00 -2.45 -19.58
C PRO A 117 14.55 -3.45 -18.50
N ASP A 118 15.14 -4.63 -18.48
CA ASP A 118 14.78 -5.72 -17.54
C ASP A 118 14.97 -5.34 -16.04
N ASP A 119 15.69 -4.26 -15.75
CA ASP A 119 15.90 -3.70 -14.42
C ASP A 119 14.89 -2.60 -14.03
N VAL A 120 13.94 -2.29 -14.92
CA VAL A 120 12.82 -1.36 -14.69
C VAL A 120 11.51 -2.14 -14.78
N THR A 121 10.92 -2.43 -13.63
CA THR A 121 9.59 -3.06 -13.52
C THR A 121 8.49 -2.01 -13.47
N LEU A 122 7.48 -2.12 -14.34
CA LEU A 122 6.25 -1.32 -14.33
C LEU A 122 5.27 -1.78 -13.25
#